data_AF-A0A069RK11-F1
#
_entry.id   AF-A0A069RK11-F1
#
_cell.length_a   1.000
_cell.length_b   1.000
_cell.length_c   1.000
_cell.angle_alpha   90.00
_cell.angle_beta   90.00
_cell.angle_gamma   90.00
#
_symmetry.space_group_name_H-M   'P 1'
#
loop_
_entity.id
_entity.type
_entity.pdbx_description
1 polymer ?
#
loop_
_entity_poly.entity_id
_entity_poly.type
_entity_poly.pdbx_seq_one_letter_code
_entity_poly.pdbx_strand_id
1 'polypeptide(L)'
;MLMALEDMGRLSKANRVYIFFFKANGSLMDNTYEWCKPGVSSPKDNLRDIPSSSVPWWMKQLKMSLPLRSEPASAYCEIQSKMR
;
A
#
# COMPACT_ATOMS: atom_id res chain seq x y z
N MET A 1 2.01 16.50 -6.25
CA MET A 1 1.61 15.15 -5.79
C MET A 1 2.58 14.58 -4.76
N LEU A 2 3.90 14.58 -4.99
CA LEU A 2 4.89 14.12 -4.00
C LEU A 2 4.92 14.93 -2.69
N MET A 3 4.71 16.25 -2.74
CA MET A 3 4.64 17.09 -1.53
C MET A 3 3.50 16.65 -0.58
N ALA A 4 2.32 16.31 -1.13
CA ALA A 4 1.19 15.86 -0.32
C ALA A 4 1.46 14.50 0.36
N LEU A 5 2.16 13.59 -0.32
CA LEU A 5 2.57 12.30 0.26
C LEU A 5 3.56 12.47 1.41
N GLU A 6 4.52 13.37 1.26
CA GLU A 6 5.46 13.73 2.31
C GLU A 6 4.75 14.34 3.53
N ASP A 7 3.83 15.28 3.31
CA ASP A 7 3.05 15.89 4.39
C ASP A 7 2.21 14.85 5.12
N MET A 8 1.53 13.95 4.39
CA MET A 8 0.82 12.82 4.99
C MET A 8 1.74 11.93 5.83
N GLY A 9 2.93 11.63 5.33
CA GLY A 9 3.93 10.83 6.05
C GLY A 9 4.40 11.50 7.34
N ARG A 10 4.71 12.80 7.28
CA ARG A 10 5.13 13.60 8.45
C ARG A 10 4.02 13.73 9.49
N LEU A 11 2.79 14.03 9.07
CA LEU A 11 1.63 14.20 9.96
C LEU A 11 1.22 12.88 10.64
N SER A 12 1.23 11.77 9.89
CA SER A 12 0.90 10.44 10.43
C SER A 12 2.05 9.76 11.16
N LYS A 13 3.27 10.35 11.13
CA LYS A 13 4.51 9.74 11.60
C LYS A 13 4.82 8.39 10.93
N ALA A 14 4.35 8.20 9.70
CA ALA A 14 4.61 7.00 8.91
C ALA A 14 6.03 7.01 8.31
N ASN A 15 6.61 5.82 8.15
CA ASN A 15 7.89 5.65 7.48
C ASN A 15 7.77 5.70 5.95
N ARG A 16 6.60 5.30 5.42
CA ARG A 16 6.30 5.20 3.98
C ARG A 16 4.84 5.54 3.73
N VAL A 17 4.55 6.11 2.56
CA VAL A 17 3.19 6.39 2.08
C VAL A 17 3.09 5.99 0.61
N TYR A 18 2.03 5.30 0.24
CA TYR A 18 1.83 4.73 -1.10
C TYR A 18 0.49 5.17 -1.70
N ILE A 19 0.43 5.31 -3.02
CA ILE A 19 -0.82 5.40 -3.79
C ILE A 19 -0.84 4.25 -4.79
N PHE A 20 -1.81 3.36 -4.60
CA PHE A 20 -2.07 2.26 -5.51
C PHE A 20 -3.16 2.61 -6.53
N PHE A 21 -2.91 2.28 -7.79
CA PHE A 21 -3.91 2.34 -8.85
C PHE A 21 -4.29 0.93 -9.27
N PHE A 22 -5.60 0.69 -9.36
CA PHE A 22 -6.13 -0.54 -9.93
C PHE A 22 -6.10 -0.50 -11.45
N LYS A 23 -5.76 -1.63 -12.06
CA LYS A 23 -5.81 -1.85 -13.51
C LYS A 23 -6.45 -3.20 -13.82
N ALA A 24 -6.68 -3.48 -15.10
CA ALA A 24 -7.33 -4.71 -15.57
C ALA A 24 -8.62 -5.01 -14.79
N ASN A 25 -9.52 -4.02 -14.72
CA ASN A 25 -10.80 -4.10 -14.01
C ASN A 25 -10.66 -4.48 -12.51
N GLY A 26 -9.61 -3.98 -11.86
CA GLY A 26 -9.36 -4.24 -10.44
C GLY A 26 -8.66 -5.56 -10.12
N SER A 27 -8.25 -6.34 -11.13
CA SER A 27 -7.53 -7.60 -10.90
C SER A 27 -6.05 -7.41 -10.56
N LEU A 28 -5.46 -6.29 -10.97
CA LEU A 28 -4.06 -5.93 -10.69
C LEU A 28 -3.99 -4.53 -10.07
N MET A 29 -2.91 -4.24 -9.34
CA MET A 29 -2.62 -2.90 -8.84
C MET A 29 -1.13 -2.53 -8.90
N ASP A 30 -0.86 -1.24 -9.09
CA ASP A 30 0.48 -0.66 -9.11
C ASP A 30 0.63 0.41 -8.04
N ASN A 31 1.71 0.36 -7.25
CA ASN A 31 2.18 1.48 -6.45
C ASN A 31 2.77 2.56 -7.39
N THR A 32 1.92 3.49 -7.82
CA THR A 32 2.31 4.46 -8.85
C THR A 32 3.08 5.63 -8.24
N TYR A 33 2.72 6.01 -7.00
CA TYR A 33 3.41 7.06 -6.26
C TYR A 33 3.75 6.61 -4.86
N GLU A 34 4.97 6.93 -4.45
CA GLU A 34 5.50 6.56 -3.16
C GLU A 34 6.28 7.72 -2.58
N TRP A 35 6.18 7.90 -1.27
CA TRP A 35 7.11 8.66 -0.47
C TRP A 35 7.69 7.76 0.63
N CYS A 36 8.99 7.87 0.86
CA CYS A 36 9.71 7.21 1.95
C CYS A 36 10.42 8.27 2.78
N LYS A 37 10.41 8.11 4.10
CA LYS A 37 11.22 8.91 5.01
C LYS A 37 12.71 8.74 4.66
N PRO A 38 13.56 9.79 4.79
CA PRO A 38 15.00 9.65 4.59
C PRO A 38 15.59 8.47 5.39
N GLY A 39 16.41 7.65 4.73
CA GLY A 39 17.02 6.44 5.31
C GLY A 39 16.15 5.17 5.28
N VAL A 40 14.91 5.24 4.78
CA VAL A 40 14.02 4.08 4.61
C VAL A 40 14.11 3.58 3.16
N SER A 41 14.33 2.28 2.96
CA SER A 41 14.38 1.68 1.62
C SER A 41 13.05 1.78 0.89
N SER A 42 13.09 1.91 -0.43
CA SER A 42 11.90 1.96 -1.31
C SER A 42 11.63 0.57 -1.90
N PRO A 43 10.44 -0.03 -1.71
CA PRO A 43 10.05 -1.26 -2.37
C PRO A 43 9.37 -1.02 -3.74
N LYS A 44 9.50 0.17 -4.32
CA LYS A 44 8.68 0.64 -5.44
C LYS A 44 8.67 -0.31 -6.65
N ASP A 45 9.81 -0.91 -6.99
CA ASP A 45 9.90 -1.84 -8.12
C ASP A 45 9.22 -3.18 -7.84
N ASN A 46 9.16 -3.60 -6.57
CA ASN A 46 8.50 -4.84 -6.15
C ASN A 46 6.97 -4.69 -6.02
N LEU A 47 6.46 -3.45 -6.02
CA LEU A 47 5.05 -3.13 -5.83
C LEU A 47 4.34 -2.74 -7.14
N ARG A 48 4.63 -3.47 -8.22
CA ARG A 48 3.95 -3.35 -9.52
C ARG A 48 3.29 -4.66 -9.90
N ASP A 49 2.23 -4.59 -10.71
CA ASP A 49 1.49 -5.74 -11.22
C ASP A 49 1.01 -6.68 -10.10
N ILE A 50 0.69 -6.14 -8.93
CA ILE A 50 0.30 -6.95 -7.77
C ILE A 50 -1.09 -7.52 -8.04
N PRO A 51 -1.28 -8.85 -8.04
CA PRO A 51 -2.60 -9.45 -8.16
C PRO A 51 -3.45 -9.10 -6.94
N SER A 52 -4.65 -8.55 -7.15
CA SER A 52 -5.60 -8.26 -6.08
C SER A 52 -6.01 -9.50 -5.30
N SER A 53 -5.95 -10.68 -5.94
CA SER A 53 -6.15 -11.98 -5.30
C SER A 53 -5.07 -12.35 -4.29
N SER A 54 -3.88 -11.72 -4.34
CA SER A 54 -2.78 -11.98 -3.41
C SER A 54 -2.90 -11.21 -2.09
N VAL A 55 -3.83 -10.26 -2.00
CA VAL A 55 -4.17 -9.49 -0.79
C VAL A 55 -5.69 -9.51 -0.54
N PRO A 56 -6.29 -10.71 -0.39
CA PRO A 56 -7.74 -10.86 -0.34
C PRO A 56 -8.37 -10.10 0.82
N TRP A 57 -7.66 -9.93 1.95
CA TRP A 57 -8.16 -9.16 3.07
C TRP A 57 -8.26 -7.66 2.72
N TRP A 58 -7.27 -7.07 2.03
CA TRP A 58 -7.35 -5.67 1.56
C TRP A 58 -8.58 -5.48 0.68
N MET A 59 -8.76 -6.36 -0.30
CA MET A 59 -9.85 -6.26 -1.26
C MET A 59 -11.22 -6.36 -0.59
N LYS A 60 -11.36 -7.17 0.46
CA LYS A 60 -12.60 -7.25 1.24
C LYS A 60 -12.91 -5.90 1.91
N GLN A 61 -11.95 -5.28 2.57
CA GLN A 61 -12.15 -3.99 3.23
C GLN A 61 -12.45 -2.87 2.23
N LEU A 62 -11.68 -2.78 1.14
CA LEU A 62 -11.85 -1.74 0.12
C LEU A 62 -13.22 -1.82 -0.57
N LYS A 63 -13.71 -3.04 -0.85
CA LYS A 63 -15.07 -3.24 -1.40
C LYS A 63 -16.18 -2.81 -0.43
N MET A 64 -15.90 -2.81 0.87
CA MET A 64 -16.80 -2.33 1.91
C MET A 64 -16.55 -0.85 2.26
N SER A 65 -15.67 -0.16 1.54
CA SER A 65 -15.23 1.21 1.85
C SER A 65 -14.67 1.37 3.27
N LEU A 66 -14.07 0.30 3.80
CA LEU A 66 -13.46 0.27 5.13
C LEU A 66 -11.96 0.57 5.08
N PRO A 67 -11.40 1.21 6.13
CA PRO A 67 -9.98 1.49 6.20
C PRO A 67 -9.16 0.20 6.42
N LEU A 68 -7.98 0.13 5.80
CA LEU A 68 -7.00 -0.92 6.05
C LEU A 68 -6.24 -0.62 7.36
N ARG A 69 -6.71 -1.19 8.48
CA ARG A 69 -6.02 -1.14 9.78
C ARG A 69 -5.38 -2.49 10.07
N SER A 70 -4.27 -2.54 10.80
CA SER A 70 -3.43 -3.73 11.00
C SER A 70 -4.04 -4.84 11.88
N GLU A 71 -5.34 -5.05 11.81
CA GLU A 71 -6.12 -6.04 12.54
C GLU A 71 -6.97 -6.81 11.52
N PRO A 72 -6.97 -8.16 11.47
CA PRO A 72 -6.28 -9.13 12.34
C PRO A 72 -4.89 -9.56 11.81
N ALA A 73 -4.18 -10.41 12.57
CA ALA A 73 -2.81 -10.89 12.27
C ALA A 73 -2.57 -11.44 10.86
N SER A 74 -3.59 -12.00 10.18
CA SER A 74 -3.48 -12.45 8.79
C SER A 74 -3.22 -11.30 7.82
N ALA A 75 -3.78 -10.11 8.07
CA ALA A 75 -3.50 -8.91 7.30
C ALA A 75 -2.02 -8.51 7.40
N TYR A 76 -1.42 -8.70 8.57
CA TYR A 76 -0.04 -8.32 8.83
C TYR A 76 0.96 -9.16 8.01
N CYS A 77 0.72 -10.46 7.86
CA CYS A 77 1.55 -11.34 7.03
C CYS A 77 1.48 -10.96 5.54
N GLU A 78 0.27 -10.71 5.01
CA GLU A 78 0.08 -10.29 3.62
C GLU A 78 0.85 -8.97 3.34
N ILE A 79 0.67 -7.97 4.21
CA ILE A 79 1.31 -6.65 4.13
C ILE A 79 2.84 -6.77 4.17
N GLN A 80 3.39 -7.47 5.17
CA GLN A 80 4.84 -7.58 5.36
C GLN A 80 5.54 -8.36 4.24
N SER A 81 4.88 -9.37 3.68
CA SER A 81 5.45 -10.15 2.57
C SER A 81 5.65 -9.32 1.30
N LYS A 82 4.80 -8.32 1.07
CA LYS A 82 4.84 -7.46 -0.13
C LYS A 82 5.68 -6.20 0.07
N MET A 83 5.73 -5.67 1.30
CA MET A 83 6.37 -4.37 1.58
C MET A 83 7.85 -4.46 1.98
N ARG A 84 8.45 -5.66 1.99
CA ARG A 84 9.89 -5.86 2.20
C ARG A 84 10.72 -5.43 1.00
#